data_AF-A0A955N6E9-F1
#
_entry.id   AF-A0A955N6E9-F1
#
_cell.length_a   1.000
_cell.length_b   1.000
_cell.length_c   1.000
_cell.angle_alpha   90.00
_cell.angle_beta   90.00
_cell.angle_gamma   90.00
#
_symmetry.space_group_name_H-M   'P 1'
#
loop_
_entity.id
_entity.type
_entity.pdbx_description
1 polymer ?
#
loop_
_entity_poly.entity_id
_entity_poly.type
_entity_poly.pdbx_seq_one_letter_code
_entity_poly.pdbx_strand_id
1 'polypeptide(L)'
;MSKHQCEGICAESKVGISKRETSRDVAFCAHGILQSDVMVVSDAINDSRFADNPLVTQEPYLRLYAEAPLKMPEGHNLGTLCVIDRVPRELTQSQMKSVQALSRQVMAQME
;
A
#
# COMPACT_ATOMS: atom_id res chain seq x y z
N MET A 1 10.71 8.00 -29.92
CA MET A 1 9.50 7.18 -29.70
C MET A 1 9.91 5.94 -28.88
N SER A 2 10.52 6.13 -27.71
CA SER A 2 9.93 6.06 -26.36
C SER A 2 9.16 4.76 -26.06
N LYS A 3 9.91 3.66 -25.92
CA LYS A 3 9.52 2.51 -25.11
C LYS A 3 10.49 2.47 -23.93
N HIS A 4 10.08 3.01 -22.79
CA HIS A 4 10.72 2.71 -21.50
C HIS A 4 9.70 1.90 -20.71
N GLN A 5 9.77 0.60 -20.94
CA GLN A 5 9.09 -0.43 -20.19
C GLN A 5 9.71 -0.40 -18.78
N CYS A 6 9.14 0.39 -17.86
CA CYS A 6 9.47 0.26 -16.44
C CYS A 6 8.73 -0.97 -15.91
N GLU A 7 9.40 -2.12 -15.95
CA GLU A 7 9.04 -3.35 -15.23
C GLU A 7 9.18 -3.08 -13.71
N GLY A 8 8.21 -2.34 -13.16
CA GLY A 8 8.28 -1.74 -11.83
C GLY A 8 7.97 -2.73 -10.71
N ILE A 9 9.01 -3.30 -10.12
CA ILE A 9 8.96 -4.05 -8.86
C ILE A 9 8.82 -3.06 -7.70
N CYS A 10 7.83 -3.21 -6.82
CA CYS A 10 7.69 -2.39 -5.60
C CYS A 10 7.99 -3.21 -4.34
N ALA A 11 9.14 -2.95 -3.70
CA ALA A 11 9.38 -3.18 -2.28
C ALA A 11 10.72 -2.59 -1.82
N GLU A 12 10.71 -1.56 -0.97
CA GLU A 12 11.92 -1.06 -0.29
C GLU A 12 12.07 -1.55 1.16
N SER A 13 11.00 -2.00 1.84
CA SER A 13 11.07 -2.58 3.20
C SER A 13 9.82 -3.41 3.55
N LYS A 14 10.00 -4.56 4.23
CA LYS A 14 8.90 -5.45 4.67
C LYS A 14 9.16 -6.03 6.07
N VAL A 15 8.13 -6.10 6.90
CA VAL A 15 8.09 -6.86 8.15
C VAL A 15 6.84 -7.76 8.12
N GLY A 16 7.00 -9.07 8.34
CA GLY A 16 5.86 -10.01 8.44
C GLY A 16 5.33 -10.60 7.12
N ILE A 17 5.96 -10.34 5.97
CA ILE A 17 5.63 -10.97 4.67
C ILE A 17 6.84 -11.72 4.12
N SER A 18 6.70 -13.02 3.86
CA SER A 18 7.78 -13.86 3.28
C SER A 18 8.06 -13.60 1.80
N LYS A 19 7.13 -12.97 1.08
CA LYS A 19 7.24 -12.69 -0.36
C LYS A 19 7.97 -11.35 -0.58
N ARG A 20 9.19 -11.40 -1.12
CA ARG A 20 10.06 -10.22 -1.29
C ARG A 20 9.55 -9.23 -2.33
N GLU A 21 8.76 -9.65 -3.32
CA GLU A 21 8.35 -8.83 -4.45
C GLU A 21 6.93 -9.22 -4.91
N THR A 22 6.11 -8.24 -5.30
CA THR A 22 4.80 -8.45 -5.91
C THR A 22 4.81 -7.71 -7.25
N SER A 23 4.38 -8.35 -8.33
CA SER A 23 4.25 -7.69 -9.63
C SER A 23 3.35 -6.45 -9.51
N ARG A 24 3.66 -5.36 -10.22
CA ARG A 24 2.89 -4.11 -10.19
C ARG A 24 1.42 -4.31 -10.56
N ASP A 25 1.15 -5.29 -11.43
CA ASP A 25 -0.20 -5.67 -11.88
C ASP A 25 -1.04 -6.29 -10.75
N VAL A 26 -0.39 -6.78 -9.70
CA VAL A 26 -1.02 -7.34 -8.48
C VAL A 26 -0.82 -6.45 -7.25
N ALA A 27 -0.06 -5.38 -7.38
CA ALA A 27 0.26 -4.48 -6.28
C ALA A 27 -0.91 -3.52 -6.03
N PHE A 28 -1.47 -3.60 -4.83
CA PHE A 28 -2.48 -2.66 -4.34
C PHE A 28 -1.99 -1.20 -4.47
N CYS A 29 -0.67 -0.98 -4.32
CA CYS A 29 0.00 0.31 -4.41
C CYS A 29 -0.21 1.07 -5.74
N ALA A 30 -0.62 0.41 -6.82
CA ALA A 30 -0.90 1.08 -8.09
C ALA A 30 -2.12 2.04 -8.00
N HIS A 31 -3.03 1.83 -7.04
CA HIS A 31 -4.21 2.68 -6.84
C HIS A 31 -3.93 3.90 -5.94
N GLY A 32 -2.95 3.80 -5.04
CA GLY A 32 -2.67 4.83 -4.02
C GLY A 32 -1.82 6.01 -4.48
N ILE A 33 -1.07 5.87 -5.58
CA ILE A 33 -0.14 6.92 -6.04
C ILE A 33 -0.86 8.23 -6.41
N LEU A 34 -2.15 8.15 -6.78
CA LEU A 34 -2.97 9.32 -7.12
C LEU A 34 -3.80 9.87 -5.94
N GLN A 35 -3.74 9.25 -4.76
CA GLN A 35 -4.56 9.64 -3.62
C GLN A 35 -3.80 10.56 -2.65
N SER A 36 -4.50 11.58 -2.17
CA SER A 36 -3.93 12.55 -1.23
C SER A 36 -3.93 12.07 0.22
N ASP A 37 -4.82 11.13 0.53
CA ASP A 37 -5.19 10.68 1.86
C ASP A 37 -4.98 9.16 2.02
N VAL A 38 -5.12 8.69 3.25
CA VAL A 38 -5.00 7.26 3.58
C VAL A 38 -6.14 6.49 2.90
N MET A 39 -5.81 5.50 2.06
CA MET A 39 -6.80 4.57 1.54
C MET A 39 -6.90 3.38 2.49
N VAL A 40 -8.12 2.98 2.83
CA VAL A 40 -8.40 1.81 3.66
C VAL A 40 -9.36 0.87 2.94
N VAL A 41 -9.01 -0.41 2.96
CA VAL A 41 -9.80 -1.54 2.52
C VAL A 41 -9.94 -2.46 3.72
N SER A 42 -11.09 -2.38 4.39
CA SER A 42 -11.34 -3.09 5.64
C SER A 42 -11.48 -4.61 5.43
N ASP A 43 -11.97 -5.02 4.27
CA ASP A 43 -11.99 -6.42 3.82
C ASP A 43 -11.85 -6.55 2.30
N ALA A 44 -10.67 -6.97 1.84
CA ALA A 44 -10.32 -7.02 0.44
C ALA A 44 -11.08 -8.09 -0.36
N ILE A 45 -11.66 -9.12 0.27
CA ILE A 45 -12.49 -10.11 -0.45
C ILE A 45 -13.87 -9.54 -0.82
N ASN A 46 -14.32 -8.54 -0.07
CA ASN A 46 -15.60 -7.87 -0.28
C ASN A 46 -15.46 -6.55 -1.07
N ASP A 47 -14.22 -6.12 -1.34
CA ASP A 47 -13.94 -4.95 -2.13
C ASP A 47 -13.79 -5.33 -3.61
N SER A 48 -14.69 -4.84 -4.46
CA SER A 48 -14.70 -5.19 -5.89
C SER A 48 -13.41 -4.83 -6.65
N ARG A 49 -12.60 -3.92 -6.10
CA ARG A 49 -11.29 -3.56 -6.68
C ARG A 49 -10.24 -4.64 -6.44
N PHE A 50 -10.43 -5.47 -5.42
CA PHE A 50 -9.40 -6.38 -4.90
C PHE A 50 -9.87 -7.83 -4.72
N ALA A 51 -11.17 -8.10 -4.84
CA ALA A 51 -11.76 -9.43 -4.61
C ALA A 51 -11.12 -10.53 -5.46
N ASP A 52 -10.73 -10.21 -6.70
CA ASP A 52 -10.09 -11.16 -7.62
C ASP A 52 -8.55 -11.17 -7.52
N ASN A 53 -7.96 -10.35 -6.64
CA ASN A 53 -6.51 -10.25 -6.52
C ASN A 53 -5.94 -11.57 -5.92
N PRO A 54 -4.91 -12.19 -6.54
CA PRO A 54 -4.23 -13.35 -6.00
C PRO A 54 -3.77 -13.23 -4.55
N LEU A 55 -3.42 -12.03 -4.06
CA LEU A 55 -3.06 -11.82 -2.66
C LEU A 55 -4.25 -11.98 -1.70
N VAL A 56 -5.49 -11.85 -2.20
CA VAL A 56 -6.75 -11.98 -1.46
C VAL A 56 -7.33 -13.39 -1.62
N THR A 57 -7.31 -13.93 -2.83
CA THR A 57 -7.91 -15.22 -3.19
C THR A 57 -7.01 -16.42 -2.88
N GLN A 58 -5.69 -16.22 -2.80
CA GLN A 58 -4.70 -17.25 -2.47
C GLN A 58 -3.87 -16.80 -1.27
N GLU A 59 -3.00 -17.68 -0.76
CA GLU A 59 -2.06 -17.29 0.31
C GLU A 59 -1.26 -16.04 -0.10
N PRO A 60 -1.23 -14.99 0.75
CA PRO A 60 -1.46 -15.03 2.20
C PRO A 60 -2.90 -14.77 2.67
N TYR A 61 -3.89 -14.67 1.78
CA TYR A 61 -5.29 -14.33 2.09
C TYR A 61 -5.43 -12.96 2.77
N LEU A 62 -4.91 -11.93 2.10
CA LEU A 62 -5.02 -10.55 2.52
C LEU A 62 -6.48 -10.13 2.73
N ARG A 63 -6.76 -9.43 3.83
CA ARG A 63 -8.10 -8.91 4.15
C ARG A 63 -8.04 -7.41 4.43
N LEU A 64 -7.28 -6.98 5.42
CA LEU A 64 -7.07 -5.55 5.65
C LEU A 64 -5.93 -5.05 4.76
N TYR A 65 -6.17 -3.94 4.07
CA TYR A 65 -5.12 -3.15 3.43
C TYR A 65 -5.34 -1.67 3.72
N ALA A 66 -4.35 -1.01 4.30
CA ALA A 66 -4.34 0.44 4.46
C ALA A 66 -3.04 1.00 3.89
N GLU A 67 -3.12 2.08 3.13
CA GLU A 67 -1.96 2.73 2.55
C GLU A 67 -1.97 4.23 2.79
N ALA A 68 -0.81 4.79 3.09
CA ALA A 68 -0.57 6.22 3.22
C ALA A 68 0.54 6.65 2.27
N PRO A 69 0.39 7.77 1.53
CA PRO A 69 1.43 8.23 0.62
C PRO A 69 2.67 8.73 1.38
N LEU A 70 3.84 8.44 0.82
CA LEU A 70 5.14 8.95 1.21
C LEU A 70 5.42 10.19 0.36
N LYS A 71 5.11 11.37 0.90
CA LYS A 71 5.13 12.66 0.19
C LYS A 71 6.34 13.48 0.59
N MET A 72 7.07 13.97 -0.41
CA MET A 72 8.08 15.02 -0.20
C MET A 72 7.42 16.37 0.07
N PRO A 73 8.10 17.30 0.77
CA PRO A 73 7.65 18.68 0.92
C PRO A 73 7.36 19.38 -0.43
N GLU A 74 8.09 18.97 -1.46
CA GLU A 74 7.97 19.46 -2.85
C GLU A 74 6.72 18.95 -3.58
N GLY A 75 5.90 18.11 -2.96
CA GLY A 75 4.64 17.61 -3.50
C GLY A 75 4.74 16.34 -4.35
N HIS A 76 5.94 15.77 -4.51
CA HIS A 76 6.16 14.51 -5.20
C HIS A 76 5.94 13.30 -4.28
N ASN A 77 5.24 12.27 -4.78
CA ASN A 77 5.06 11.00 -4.07
C ASN A 77 6.24 10.07 -4.40
N LEU A 78 7.03 9.69 -3.40
CA LEU A 78 8.12 8.72 -3.56
C LEU A 78 7.62 7.27 -3.50
N GLY A 79 6.48 7.05 -2.84
CA GLY A 79 5.89 5.71 -2.67
C GLY A 79 4.74 5.72 -1.69
N THR A 80 4.48 4.58 -1.06
CA THR A 80 3.43 4.39 -0.06
C THR A 80 3.95 3.58 1.13
N LEU A 81 3.48 3.92 2.33
CA LEU A 81 3.55 3.07 3.51
C LEU A 81 2.27 2.24 3.56
N CYS A 82 2.39 0.92 3.63
CA CYS A 82 1.22 0.03 3.66
C CYS A 82 1.19 -0.79 4.96
N VAL A 83 -0.01 -0.90 5.53
CA VAL A 83 -0.34 -1.79 6.64
C VAL A 83 -1.28 -2.86 6.11
N ILE A 84 -0.96 -4.12 6.39
CA ILE A 84 -1.74 -5.25 5.93
C ILE A 84 -2.05 -6.24 7.05
N ASP A 85 -3.20 -6.90 6.98
CA ASP A 85 -3.61 -7.96 7.90
C ASP A 85 -4.38 -9.05 7.14
N ARG A 86 -4.33 -10.30 7.64
CA ARG A 86 -5.11 -11.44 7.12
C ARG A 86 -6.51 -11.51 7.74
N VAL A 87 -6.79 -10.64 8.71
CA VAL A 87 -8.09 -10.53 9.36
C VAL A 87 -8.74 -9.21 8.92
N PRO A 88 -10.03 -9.22 8.54
CA PRO A 88 -10.77 -7.99 8.25
C PRO A 88 -10.75 -7.04 9.46
N ARG A 89 -10.62 -5.74 9.21
CA ARG A 89 -10.55 -4.75 10.29
C ARG A 89 -11.03 -3.38 9.83
N GLU A 90 -11.91 -2.75 10.61
CA GLU A 90 -12.22 -1.34 10.43
C GLU A 90 -11.20 -0.49 11.18
N LEU A 91 -10.51 0.42 10.46
CA LEU A 91 -9.61 1.37 11.10
C LEU A 91 -10.38 2.57 11.63
N THR A 92 -10.18 2.87 12.91
CA THR A 92 -10.69 4.12 13.50
C THR A 92 -9.97 5.33 12.93
N GLN A 93 -10.60 6.50 13.04
CA GLN A 93 -9.99 7.78 12.65
C GLN A 93 -8.63 8.02 13.33
N SER A 94 -8.49 7.61 14.59
CA SER A 94 -7.22 7.71 15.31
C SER A 94 -6.13 6.82 14.69
N GLN A 95 -6.47 5.58 14.35
CA GLN A 95 -5.54 4.65 13.71
C GLN A 95 -5.13 5.12 12.31
N MET A 96 -6.06 5.65 11.51
CA MET A 96 -5.72 6.23 10.21
C MET A 96 -4.76 7.42 10.35
N LYS A 97 -4.97 8.29 11.34
CA LYS A 97 -4.02 9.37 11.67
C LYS A 97 -2.65 8.84 12.10
N SER A 98 -2.60 7.72 12.83
CA SER A 98 -1.35 7.06 13.20
C SER A 98 -0.60 6.54 11.97
N VAL A 99 -1.29 5.88 11.02
CA VAL A 99 -0.67 5.40 9.77
C VAL A 99 -0.10 6.58 8.96
N GLN A 100 -0.85 7.67 8.86
CA GLN A 100 -0.37 8.89 8.21
C GLN A 100 0.81 9.55 8.96
N ALA A 101 0.82 9.49 10.29
CA ALA A 101 1.95 9.99 11.09
C ALA A 101 3.21 9.16 10.87
N LEU A 102 3.07 7.83 10.79
CA LEU A 102 4.18 6.93 10.47
C LEU A 102 4.74 7.20 9.07
N SER A 103 3.89 7.46 8.07
CA SER A 103 4.36 7.80 6.73
C SER A 103 5.20 9.10 6.73
N ARG A 104 4.76 10.12 7.48
CA ARG A 104 5.55 11.35 7.69
C ARG A 104 6.88 11.10 8.40
N GLN A 105 6.91 10.22 9.41
CA GLN A 105 8.15 9.87 10.11
C GLN A 105 9.14 9.15 9.19
N VAL A 106 8.66 8.22 8.35
CA VAL A 106 9.52 7.55 7.35
C VAL A 106 10.14 8.60 6.42
N MET A 107 9.36 9.54 5.90
CA MET A 107 9.86 10.62 5.06
C MET A 107 10.92 11.48 5.75
N ALA A 108 10.68 11.85 7.01
CA ALA A 108 11.63 12.66 7.79
C ALA A 108 12.98 11.99 8.07
N GLN A 109 13.07 10.66 7.90
CA GLN A 109 14.33 9.91 8.07
C GLN A 109 15.04 9.63 6.74
N MET A 110 14.44 10.00 5.62
CA MET A 110 15.04 9.91 4.28
C MET A 110 15.72 11.21 3.85
N GLU A 111 15.53 12.30 4.61
CA GLU A 111 16.26 13.57 4.54
C GLU A 111 17.54 13.52 5.38
#